data_AF-A0A392PY15-F1
#
_entry.id   AF-A0A392PY15-F1
#
_cell.length_a   1.000
_cell.length_b   1.000
_cell.length_c   1.000
_cell.angle_alpha   90.00
_cell.angle_beta   90.00
_cell.angle_gamma   90.00
#
_symmetry.space_group_name_H-M   'P 1'
#
loop_
_entity.id
_entity.type
_entity.pdbx_description
1 polymer ?
#
loop_
_entity_poly.entity_id
_entity_poly.type
_entity_poly.pdbx_seq_one_letter_code
_entity_poly.pdbx_strand_id
1 'polypeptide(L)'
;YKTIATSATHYNGVLEYDAHSIYGFSQSVATHKGLLGIEGKRPFILSRSTYVGSGKYAAHWTGDNQGTWENLRYSISTMLNFGIFGVPMVGSDICGFYPQPTEELCNRWIEVGAFYPFSRDHANYYSPRQELYQWDSVAQSARNALGIRYKILPYLYTLNYEAHVSGSPIARPLFFTFPTYTECYDVSTQFLLGSSLLISPVLEQGKTQVKALFPPGSWYSLLDWTHTITSKG
;
A
#
# COMPACT_ATOMS: atom_id res chain seq x y z
N TYR A 1 28.13 -12.21 -5.42
CA TYR A 1 27.59 -11.15 -4.54
C TYR A 1 26.62 -10.29 -5.35
N LYS A 2 25.47 -9.87 -4.80
CA LYS A 2 24.43 -9.12 -5.52
C LYS A 2 24.32 -7.65 -5.08
N THR A 3 25.46 -7.03 -4.73
CA THR A 3 25.54 -5.61 -4.35
C THR A 3 26.99 -5.08 -4.46
N ILE A 4 27.21 -3.79 -4.17
CA ILE A 4 28.53 -3.12 -4.20
C ILE A 4 29.46 -3.72 -3.13
N ALA A 5 30.75 -3.78 -3.42
CA ALA A 5 31.75 -4.27 -2.47
C ALA A 5 31.88 -3.35 -1.25
N THR A 6 31.93 -3.92 -0.05
CA THR A 6 32.02 -3.17 1.22
C THR A 6 33.28 -2.32 1.35
N SER A 7 34.33 -2.62 0.58
CA SER A 7 35.57 -1.86 0.50
C SER A 7 35.53 -0.67 -0.47
N ALA A 8 34.43 -0.49 -1.21
CA ALA A 8 34.25 0.69 -2.04
C ALA A 8 34.18 1.96 -1.16
N THR A 9 34.56 3.10 -1.75
CA THR A 9 34.58 4.39 -1.05
C THR A 9 33.61 5.37 -1.70
N HIS A 10 32.94 6.16 -0.86
CA HIS A 10 32.10 7.29 -1.22
C HIS A 10 32.88 8.60 -1.00
N TYR A 11 32.21 9.73 -1.24
CA TYR A 11 32.76 11.06 -0.94
C TYR A 11 33.29 11.15 0.49
N ASN A 12 34.43 11.83 0.68
CA ASN A 12 35.17 11.95 1.96
C ASN A 12 35.68 10.62 2.55
N GLY A 13 35.80 9.56 1.74
CA GLY A 13 36.39 8.30 2.17
C GLY A 13 35.49 7.43 3.03
N VAL A 14 34.19 7.74 3.10
CA VAL A 14 33.20 6.89 3.77
C VAL A 14 33.15 5.53 3.05
N LEU A 15 33.21 4.45 3.81
CA LEU A 15 33.16 3.10 3.25
C LEU A 15 31.73 2.73 2.86
N GLU A 16 31.58 1.96 1.79
CA GLU A 16 30.30 1.32 1.44
C GLU A 16 29.78 0.47 2.60
N TYR A 17 30.67 -0.13 3.39
CA TYR A 17 30.29 -0.86 4.61
C TYR A 17 29.37 -0.04 5.54
N ASP A 18 29.65 1.24 5.72
CA ASP A 18 28.88 2.14 6.59
C ASP A 18 27.69 2.78 5.86
N ALA A 19 27.86 3.05 4.56
CA ALA A 19 26.88 3.79 3.75
C ALA A 19 25.87 2.91 3.00
N HIS A 20 26.03 1.59 3.00
CA HIS A 20 25.26 0.67 2.15
C HIS A 20 23.74 0.93 2.22
N SER A 21 23.20 0.97 3.43
CA SER A 21 21.75 1.09 3.66
C SER A 21 21.18 2.48 3.34
N ILE A 22 22.02 3.50 3.16
CA ILE A 22 21.57 4.86 2.80
C ILE A 22 21.69 5.16 1.30
N TYR A 23 22.11 4.19 0.48
CA TYR A 23 22.28 4.41 -0.96
C TYR A 23 20.96 4.80 -1.66
N GLY A 24 19.89 4.01 -1.50
CA GLY A 24 18.58 4.34 -2.08
C GLY A 24 17.94 5.59 -1.49
N PHE A 25 18.19 5.86 -0.20
CA PHE A 25 17.75 7.09 0.47
C PHE A 25 18.42 8.33 -0.12
N SER A 26 19.76 8.34 -0.20
CA SER A 26 20.53 9.45 -0.76
C SER A 26 20.20 9.69 -2.24
N GLN A 27 19.97 8.63 -3.01
CA GLN A 27 19.47 8.74 -4.39
C GLN A 27 18.10 9.41 -4.44
N SER A 28 17.16 9.04 -3.55
CA SER A 28 15.82 9.66 -3.51
C SER A 28 15.88 11.16 -3.21
N VAL A 29 16.79 11.59 -2.32
CA VAL A 29 17.05 13.01 -2.03
C VAL A 29 17.55 13.74 -3.27
N ALA A 30 18.53 13.16 -3.98
CA ALA A 30 19.09 13.74 -5.19
C ALA A 30 18.04 13.85 -6.32
N THR A 31 17.26 12.80 -6.55
CA THR A 31 16.16 12.79 -7.54
C THR A 31 15.11 13.83 -7.21
N HIS A 32 14.73 13.98 -5.93
CA HIS A 32 13.79 15.01 -5.49
C HIS A 32 14.28 16.43 -5.80
N LYS A 33 15.56 16.72 -5.50
CA LYS A 33 16.18 18.01 -5.85
C LYS A 33 16.21 18.23 -7.37
N GLY A 34 16.54 17.20 -8.15
CA GLY A 34 16.57 17.26 -9.60
C GLY A 34 15.21 17.57 -10.22
N LEU A 35 14.17 16.82 -9.85
CA LEU A 35 12.81 17.02 -10.36
C LEU A 35 12.24 18.38 -9.98
N LEU A 36 12.48 18.85 -8.75
CA LEU A 36 12.09 20.21 -8.36
C LEU A 36 12.74 21.29 -9.23
N GLY A 37 14.03 21.13 -9.55
CA GLY A 37 14.75 22.09 -10.38
C GLY A 37 14.33 22.08 -11.85
N ILE A 38 13.91 20.93 -12.38
CA ILE A 38 13.49 20.78 -13.78
C ILE A 38 12.03 21.20 -13.98
N GLU A 39 11.12 20.75 -13.12
CA GLU A 39 9.68 20.91 -13.34
C GLU A 39 9.04 22.06 -12.55
N GLY A 40 9.64 22.47 -11.43
CA GLY A 40 9.07 23.50 -10.54
C GLY A 40 7.74 23.11 -9.88
N LYS A 41 7.36 21.83 -9.92
CA LYS A 41 6.13 21.28 -9.34
C LYS A 41 6.45 20.26 -8.25
N ARG A 42 5.45 19.90 -7.43
CA ARG A 42 5.57 18.82 -6.44
C ARG A 42 5.93 17.50 -7.16
N PRO A 43 7.11 16.90 -6.91
CA PRO A 43 7.52 15.69 -7.60
C PRO A 43 6.81 14.46 -7.04
N PHE A 44 6.69 13.42 -7.88
CA PHE A 44 6.35 12.07 -7.45
C PHE A 44 7.55 11.15 -7.74
N ILE A 45 8.04 10.47 -6.71
CA ILE A 45 9.17 9.54 -6.81
C ILE A 45 8.73 8.23 -6.18
N LEU A 46 9.00 7.12 -6.86
CA LEU A 46 8.80 5.77 -6.35
C LEU A 46 10.17 5.11 -6.19
N SER A 47 10.54 4.72 -4.97
CA SER A 47 11.85 4.12 -4.69
C SER A 47 11.73 2.74 -4.04
N ARG A 48 12.59 1.80 -4.48
CA ARG A 48 12.63 0.43 -3.95
C ARG A 48 13.38 0.38 -2.62
N SER A 49 14.63 0.85 -2.60
CA SER A 49 15.45 0.88 -1.38
C SER A 49 15.10 2.10 -0.55
N THR A 50 14.85 1.88 0.73
CA THR A 50 14.46 2.91 1.70
C THR A 50 15.29 2.80 2.98
N TYR A 51 15.38 3.91 3.71
CA TYR A 51 15.94 4.01 5.06
C TYR A 51 15.04 4.94 5.89
N VAL A 52 15.32 5.07 7.19
CA VAL A 52 14.59 6.03 8.05
C VAL A 52 14.70 7.43 7.45
N GLY A 53 13.55 8.06 7.18
CA GLY A 53 13.46 9.37 6.54
C GLY A 53 13.20 9.36 5.03
N SER A 54 13.22 8.20 4.37
CA SER A 54 12.93 8.09 2.92
C SER A 54 11.55 8.63 2.54
N GLY A 55 10.54 8.46 3.39
CA GLY A 55 9.17 8.91 3.12
C GLY A 55 8.99 10.42 3.01
N LYS A 56 10.01 11.20 3.41
CA LYS A 56 10.06 12.65 3.14
C LYS A 56 10.24 12.96 1.65
N TYR A 57 10.80 12.04 0.88
CA TYR A 57 11.22 12.29 -0.50
C TYR A 57 10.55 11.38 -1.53
N ALA A 58 10.17 10.15 -1.15
CA ALA A 58 9.66 9.16 -2.09
C ALA A 58 8.54 8.29 -1.50
N ALA A 59 7.64 7.89 -2.39
CA ALA A 59 6.75 6.75 -2.21
C ALA A 59 7.54 5.43 -2.29
N HIS A 60 6.90 4.34 -1.87
CA HIS A 60 7.45 2.99 -1.91
C HIS A 60 6.44 2.00 -2.51
N TRP A 61 6.93 0.88 -3.02
CA TRP A 61 6.10 -0.29 -3.30
C TRP A 61 6.78 -1.54 -2.75
N THR A 62 6.01 -2.56 -2.41
CA THR A 62 6.49 -3.75 -1.69
C THR A 62 7.52 -4.62 -2.45
N GLY A 63 7.93 -4.21 -3.64
CA GLY A 63 8.90 -4.92 -4.46
C GLY A 63 8.29 -6.05 -5.27
N ASP A 64 9.15 -6.99 -5.64
CA ASP A 64 8.88 -8.03 -6.64
C ASP A 64 8.09 -9.19 -6.00
N ASN A 65 6.79 -8.99 -5.78
CA ASN A 65 5.88 -9.95 -5.15
C ASN A 65 5.41 -11.06 -6.13
N GLN A 66 4.80 -12.12 -5.58
CA GLN A 66 4.24 -13.23 -6.36
C GLN A 66 2.72 -13.06 -6.56
N GLY A 67 2.20 -13.55 -7.68
CA GLY A 67 0.75 -13.72 -7.89
C GLY A 67 0.14 -14.84 -7.03
N THR A 68 0.17 -14.73 -5.70
CA THR A 68 -0.40 -15.71 -4.78
C THR A 68 -1.31 -15.08 -3.71
N TRP A 69 -2.25 -15.85 -3.18
CA TRP A 69 -3.12 -15.43 -2.06
C TRP A 69 -2.35 -15.05 -0.79
N GLU A 70 -1.19 -15.67 -0.58
CA GLU A 70 -0.29 -15.32 0.52
C GLU A 70 0.29 -13.92 0.34
N ASN A 71 0.75 -13.58 -0.87
CA ASN A 71 1.29 -12.24 -1.16
C ASN A 71 0.20 -11.17 -1.14
N LEU A 72 -1.04 -11.51 -1.53
CA LEU A 72 -2.20 -10.67 -1.31
C LEU A 72 -2.37 -10.32 0.18
N ARG A 73 -2.27 -11.30 1.10
CA ARG A 73 -2.31 -11.03 2.55
C ARG A 73 -1.11 -10.20 3.03
N TYR A 74 0.10 -10.54 2.59
CA TYR A 74 1.32 -9.84 2.99
C TYR A 74 1.36 -8.38 2.54
N SER A 75 0.67 -8.03 1.46
CA SER A 75 0.56 -6.65 1.01
C SER A 75 -0.07 -5.73 2.07
N ILE A 76 -1.03 -6.23 2.87
CA ILE A 76 -1.69 -5.45 3.93
C ILE A 76 -0.69 -5.17 5.05
N SER A 77 -0.10 -6.21 5.62
CA SER A 77 0.88 -6.05 6.72
C SER A 77 2.07 -5.19 6.30
N THR A 78 2.57 -5.34 5.08
CA THR A 78 3.69 -4.55 4.57
C THR A 78 3.29 -3.08 4.38
N MET A 79 2.11 -2.80 3.82
CA MET A 79 1.58 -1.43 3.70
C MET A 79 1.45 -0.76 5.08
N LEU A 80 0.92 -1.47 6.08
CA LEU A 80 0.78 -0.95 7.45
C LEU A 80 2.14 -0.66 8.10
N ASN A 81 3.12 -1.55 7.92
CA ASN A 81 4.48 -1.34 8.40
C ASN A 81 5.11 -0.07 7.81
N PHE A 82 5.01 0.15 6.50
CA PHE A 82 5.54 1.35 5.85
C PHE A 82 4.83 2.63 6.29
N GLY A 83 3.54 2.55 6.62
CA GLY A 83 2.83 3.61 7.32
C GLY A 83 3.55 4.00 8.61
N ILE A 84 3.84 3.02 9.47
CA ILE A 84 4.56 3.23 10.75
C ILE A 84 6.00 3.72 10.53
N PHE A 85 6.66 3.27 9.45
CA PHE A 85 8.01 3.73 9.08
C PHE A 85 8.07 5.16 8.53
N GLY A 86 6.93 5.85 8.45
CA GLY A 86 6.84 7.22 7.94
C GLY A 86 6.88 7.31 6.42
N VAL A 87 6.46 6.26 5.71
CA VAL A 87 6.31 6.21 4.24
C VAL A 87 4.84 5.90 3.91
N PRO A 88 3.95 6.90 4.00
CA PRO A 88 2.50 6.67 3.92
C PRO A 88 2.00 6.37 2.50
N MET A 89 2.75 6.80 1.47
CA MET A 89 2.44 6.53 0.06
C MET A 89 3.06 5.20 -0.36
N VAL A 90 2.37 4.10 -0.07
CA VAL A 90 2.84 2.73 -0.30
C VAL A 90 1.73 1.83 -0.87
N GLY A 91 2.13 0.78 -1.57
CA GLY A 91 1.24 -0.28 -2.04
C GLY A 91 2.00 -1.45 -2.66
N SER A 92 1.27 -2.48 -3.05
CA SER A 92 1.84 -3.69 -3.67
C SER A 92 1.45 -3.74 -5.15
N ASP A 93 2.26 -4.42 -5.96
CA ASP A 93 1.90 -4.71 -7.35
C ASP A 93 0.66 -5.60 -7.37
N ILE A 94 -0.45 -5.04 -7.85
CA ILE A 94 -1.77 -5.67 -7.90
C ILE A 94 -1.71 -6.86 -8.86
N CYS A 95 -2.39 -7.95 -8.51
CA CYS A 95 -2.33 -9.26 -9.18
C CYS A 95 -0.99 -10.01 -9.05
N GLY A 96 0.08 -9.31 -8.64
CA GLY A 96 1.42 -9.86 -8.42
C GLY A 96 2.37 -9.57 -9.57
N PHE A 97 3.65 -9.33 -9.24
CA PHE A 97 4.68 -9.01 -10.22
C PHE A 97 5.13 -10.25 -11.01
N TYR A 98 5.44 -11.33 -10.30
CA TYR A 98 5.85 -12.59 -10.90
C TYR A 98 4.66 -13.51 -11.23
N PRO A 99 4.79 -14.39 -12.24
CA PRO A 99 3.70 -15.23 -12.71
C PRO A 99 3.15 -16.15 -11.60
N GLN A 100 1.86 -16.06 -11.33
CA GLN A 100 0.81 -17.02 -11.70
C GLN A 100 -0.56 -16.43 -11.26
N PRO A 101 -0.91 -15.19 -11.66
CA PRO A 101 -2.21 -14.63 -11.30
C PRO A 101 -3.32 -15.47 -11.92
N THR A 102 -4.24 -15.97 -11.08
CA THR A 102 -5.52 -16.49 -11.56
C THR A 102 -6.51 -15.35 -11.70
N GLU A 103 -7.53 -15.52 -12.55
CA GLU A 103 -8.62 -14.54 -12.68
C GLU A 103 -9.23 -14.21 -11.32
N GLU A 104 -9.53 -15.23 -10.51
CA GLU A 104 -10.09 -15.05 -9.16
C GLU A 104 -9.16 -14.25 -8.24
N LEU A 105 -7.86 -14.57 -8.23
CA LEU A 105 -6.89 -13.86 -7.40
C LEU A 105 -6.80 -12.40 -7.84
N CYS A 106 -6.65 -12.14 -9.15
CA CYS A 106 -6.55 -10.79 -9.68
C CYS A 106 -7.83 -9.98 -9.42
N ASN A 107 -8.99 -10.64 -9.49
CA ASN A 107 -10.29 -10.09 -9.14
C ASN A 107 -10.34 -9.63 -7.67
N ARG A 108 -9.92 -10.49 -6.72
CA ARG A 108 -9.82 -10.11 -5.30
C ARG A 108 -8.75 -9.07 -5.04
N TRP A 109 -7.64 -9.12 -5.77
CA TRP A 109 -6.54 -8.18 -5.55
C TRP A 109 -6.92 -6.77 -5.98
N ILE A 110 -7.64 -6.58 -7.08
CA ILE A 110 -8.09 -5.23 -7.45
C ILE A 110 -9.14 -4.67 -6.48
N GLU A 111 -10.01 -5.53 -5.90
CA GLU A 111 -10.99 -5.11 -4.89
C GLU A 111 -10.32 -4.45 -3.67
N VAL A 112 -9.21 -5.01 -3.18
CA VAL A 112 -8.45 -4.41 -2.05
C VAL A 112 -7.39 -3.41 -2.50
N GLY A 113 -6.72 -3.67 -3.64
CA GLY A 113 -5.62 -2.88 -4.16
C GLY A 113 -6.05 -1.51 -4.67
N ALA A 114 -7.32 -1.36 -5.03
CA ALA A 114 -7.94 -0.05 -5.26
C ALA A 114 -7.93 0.84 -4.01
N PHE A 115 -7.69 0.30 -2.81
CA PHE A 115 -7.64 1.06 -1.56
C PHE A 115 -6.22 1.22 -1.00
N TYR A 116 -5.18 0.78 -1.71
CA TYR A 116 -3.79 1.13 -1.36
C TYR A 116 -3.54 2.63 -1.56
N PRO A 117 -2.76 3.30 -0.69
CA PRO A 117 -2.31 4.67 -0.94
C PRO A 117 -1.68 4.81 -2.34
N PHE A 118 -0.76 3.90 -2.69
CA PHE A 118 -0.23 3.74 -4.04
C PHE A 118 -0.86 2.51 -4.72
N SER A 119 -1.74 2.72 -5.69
CA SER A 119 -2.48 1.66 -6.39
C SER A 119 -1.96 1.50 -7.82
N ARG A 120 -1.30 0.37 -8.10
CA ARG A 120 -0.67 0.06 -9.39
C ARG A 120 -0.80 -1.43 -9.74
N ASP A 121 -1.17 -1.70 -10.99
CA ASP A 121 -0.98 -3.00 -11.62
C ASP A 121 0.37 -3.02 -12.35
N HIS A 122 1.21 -4.00 -12.03
CA HIS A 122 2.54 -4.15 -12.61
C HIS A 122 2.97 -5.62 -12.63
N ALA A 123 3.55 -6.05 -13.75
CA ALA A 123 4.01 -7.41 -13.96
C ALA A 123 5.44 -7.43 -14.52
N ASN A 124 6.16 -8.51 -14.24
CA ASN A 124 7.40 -8.84 -14.91
C ASN A 124 7.17 -9.03 -16.41
N TYR A 125 8.17 -8.70 -17.23
CA TYR A 125 8.19 -8.95 -18.67
C TYR A 125 7.79 -10.40 -19.07
N TYR A 126 8.18 -11.40 -18.27
CA TYR A 126 7.88 -12.81 -18.55
C TYR A 126 6.53 -13.28 -18.01
N SER A 127 5.80 -12.42 -17.29
CA SER A 127 4.46 -12.75 -16.79
C SER A 127 3.41 -12.66 -17.90
N PRO A 128 2.34 -13.49 -17.83
CA PRO A 128 1.15 -13.26 -18.63
C PRO A 128 0.63 -11.84 -18.45
N ARG A 129 -0.05 -11.33 -19.48
CA ARG A 129 -0.80 -10.08 -19.38
C ARG A 129 -1.85 -10.19 -18.29
N GLN A 130 -1.93 -9.18 -17.45
CA GLN A 130 -2.83 -9.15 -16.30
C GLN A 130 -3.57 -7.83 -16.15
N GLU A 131 -3.52 -6.96 -17.17
CA GLU A 131 -4.23 -5.68 -17.12
C GLU A 131 -5.71 -5.92 -16.77
N LEU A 132 -6.32 -5.02 -16.01
CA LEU A 132 -7.65 -5.23 -15.42
C LEU A 132 -8.77 -5.52 -16.44
N TYR A 133 -8.55 -5.25 -17.73
CA TYR A 133 -9.47 -5.55 -18.83
C TYR A 133 -9.28 -6.95 -19.44
N GLN A 134 -8.29 -7.74 -19.01
CA GLN A 134 -8.01 -9.07 -19.54
C GLN A 134 -9.12 -10.07 -19.22
N TRP A 135 -9.87 -9.84 -18.14
CA TRP A 135 -11.01 -10.66 -17.73
C TRP A 135 -12.23 -9.78 -17.45
N ASP A 136 -13.41 -10.17 -17.92
CA ASP A 136 -14.64 -9.40 -17.71
C ASP A 136 -15.00 -9.26 -16.22
N SER A 137 -14.75 -10.31 -15.42
CA SER A 137 -14.99 -10.32 -13.98
C SER A 137 -14.08 -9.31 -13.25
N VAL A 138 -12.79 -9.34 -13.56
CA VAL A 138 -11.78 -8.40 -13.02
C VAL A 138 -12.10 -6.97 -13.46
N ALA A 139 -12.50 -6.77 -14.71
CA ALA A 139 -12.87 -5.46 -15.22
C ALA A 139 -14.10 -4.89 -14.49
N GLN A 140 -15.08 -5.75 -14.17
CA GLN A 140 -16.27 -5.35 -13.41
C GLN A 140 -15.91 -4.94 -11.98
N SER A 141 -15.11 -5.74 -11.27
CA SER A 141 -14.67 -5.41 -9.92
C SER A 141 -13.76 -4.18 -9.90
N ALA A 142 -12.90 -4.01 -10.91
CA ALA A 142 -12.09 -2.81 -11.09
C ALA A 142 -12.95 -1.56 -11.24
N ARG A 143 -13.99 -1.57 -12.10
CA ARG A 143 -14.91 -0.44 -12.25
C ARG A 143 -15.60 -0.10 -10.93
N ASN A 144 -16.01 -1.11 -10.16
CA ASN A 144 -16.66 -0.91 -8.86
C ASN A 144 -15.69 -0.31 -7.82
N ALA A 145 -14.54 -0.97 -7.60
CA ALA A 145 -13.58 -0.58 -6.58
C ALA A 145 -12.86 0.74 -6.90
N LEU A 146 -12.41 0.91 -8.14
CA LEU A 146 -11.82 2.18 -8.59
C LEU A 146 -12.89 3.29 -8.65
N GLY A 147 -14.14 2.98 -8.98
CA GLY A 147 -15.23 3.95 -8.90
C GLY A 147 -15.41 4.53 -7.49
N ILE A 148 -15.30 3.70 -6.45
CA ILE A 148 -15.30 4.17 -5.05
C ILE A 148 -14.03 4.96 -4.75
N ARG A 149 -12.85 4.43 -5.10
CA ARG A 149 -11.56 5.11 -4.90
C ARG A 149 -11.61 6.54 -5.45
N TYR A 150 -12.12 6.72 -6.66
CA TYR A 150 -12.21 8.02 -7.31
C TYR A 150 -13.21 8.96 -6.63
N LYS A 151 -14.33 8.45 -6.10
CA LYS A 151 -15.26 9.24 -5.28
C LYS A 151 -14.63 9.72 -3.97
N ILE A 152 -13.74 8.92 -3.37
CA ILE A 152 -13.05 9.27 -2.12
C ILE A 152 -11.69 9.94 -2.32
N LEU A 153 -11.31 10.35 -3.55
CA LEU A 153 -10.06 11.06 -3.79
C LEU A 153 -9.86 12.31 -2.91
N PRO A 154 -10.88 13.16 -2.65
CA PRO A 154 -10.72 14.28 -1.73
C PRO A 154 -10.35 13.83 -0.31
N TYR A 155 -10.92 12.70 0.16
CA TYR A 155 -10.57 12.11 1.44
C TYR A 155 -9.13 11.58 1.43
N LEU A 156 -8.73 10.82 0.42
CA LEU A 156 -7.35 10.32 0.28
C LEU A 156 -6.32 11.46 0.20
N TYR A 157 -6.66 12.57 -0.46
CA TYR A 157 -5.80 13.75 -0.54
C TYR A 157 -5.69 14.46 0.82
N THR A 158 -6.79 14.51 1.59
CA THR A 158 -6.78 15.03 2.96
C THR A 158 -5.93 14.16 3.88
N LEU A 159 -5.99 12.82 3.74
CA LEU A 159 -5.13 11.92 4.49
C LEU A 159 -3.64 12.07 4.12
N ASN A 160 -3.33 12.40 2.86
CA ASN A 160 -1.96 12.75 2.48
C ASN A 160 -1.49 14.03 3.19
N TYR A 161 -2.36 15.03 3.32
CA TYR A 161 -2.06 16.24 4.08
C TYR A 161 -1.87 15.92 5.57
N GLU A 162 -2.76 15.13 6.19
CA GLU A 162 -2.62 14.68 7.58
C GLU A 162 -1.28 13.97 7.80
N ALA A 163 -0.95 13.01 6.93
CA ALA A 163 0.31 12.28 7.00
C ALA A 163 1.54 13.20 6.90
N HIS A 164 1.46 14.26 6.08
CA HIS A 164 2.52 15.24 5.95
C HIS A 164 2.71 16.09 7.22
N VAL A 165 1.63 16.48 7.90
CA VAL A 165 1.69 17.40 9.04
C VAL A 165 1.86 16.72 10.39
N SER A 166 1.33 15.51 10.57
CA SER A 166 1.36 14.78 11.86
C SER A 166 2.18 13.50 11.83
N GLY A 167 2.52 12.98 10.64
CA GLY A 167 3.11 11.64 10.48
C GLY A 167 2.10 10.50 10.59
N SER A 168 0.80 10.78 10.70
CA SER A 168 -0.23 9.75 10.78
C SER A 168 -0.37 8.98 9.44
N PRO A 169 -0.32 7.64 9.40
CA PRO A 169 -0.40 6.90 8.14
C PRO A 169 -1.73 7.08 7.40
N ILE A 170 -1.70 7.04 6.07
CA ILE A 170 -2.93 7.04 5.24
C ILE A 170 -3.71 5.74 5.48
N ALA A 171 -3.06 4.60 5.19
CA ALA A 171 -3.54 3.30 5.62
C ALA A 171 -2.96 2.97 6.98
N ARG A 172 -3.81 2.71 7.98
CA ARG A 172 -3.41 2.51 9.38
C ARG A 172 -4.03 1.26 10.00
N PRO A 173 -3.34 0.59 10.94
CA PRO A 173 -3.91 -0.50 11.71
C PRO A 173 -5.16 -0.03 12.49
N LEU A 174 -6.08 -0.95 12.80
CA LEU A 174 -7.32 -0.60 13.53
C LEU A 174 -7.01 0.03 14.90
N PHE A 175 -5.98 -0.46 15.58
CA PHE A 175 -5.58 0.03 16.91
C PHE A 175 -5.10 1.50 16.92
N PHE A 176 -4.82 2.13 15.78
CA PHE A 176 -4.55 3.57 15.72
C PHE A 176 -5.79 4.40 16.08
N THR A 177 -6.98 3.90 15.75
CA THR A 177 -8.26 4.57 16.06
C THR A 177 -8.89 4.01 17.33
N PHE A 178 -8.69 2.72 17.59
CA PHE A 178 -9.27 2.01 18.72
C PHE A 178 -8.18 1.47 19.67
N PRO A 179 -7.35 2.34 20.30
CA PRO A 179 -6.20 1.91 21.08
C PRO A 179 -6.57 1.20 22.39
N THR A 180 -7.82 1.29 22.84
CA THR A 180 -8.28 0.62 24.06
C THR A 180 -9.01 -0.69 23.80
N TYR A 181 -9.24 -1.05 22.53
CA TYR A 181 -9.92 -2.29 22.14
C TYR A 181 -8.87 -3.29 21.64
N THR A 182 -8.38 -4.12 22.58
CA THR A 182 -7.19 -4.95 22.42
C THR A 182 -7.28 -6.00 21.31
N GLU A 183 -8.49 -6.41 20.96
CA GLU A 183 -8.81 -7.33 19.87
C GLU A 183 -8.32 -6.81 18.51
N CYS A 184 -8.11 -5.49 18.38
CA CYS A 184 -7.53 -4.88 17.18
C CYS A 184 -6.02 -5.10 17.02
N TYR A 185 -5.30 -5.56 18.05
CA TYR A 185 -3.84 -5.60 18.03
C TYR A 185 -3.31 -6.70 17.10
N ASP A 186 -4.02 -7.83 17.04
CA ASP A 186 -3.63 -9.00 16.24
C ASP A 186 -4.23 -8.98 14.82
N VAL A 187 -4.96 -7.92 14.44
CA VAL A 187 -5.60 -7.82 13.13
C VAL A 187 -4.59 -7.44 12.06
N SER A 188 -4.32 -8.39 11.16
CA SER A 188 -3.44 -8.22 9.99
C SER A 188 -4.16 -8.36 8.63
N THR A 189 -5.46 -8.62 8.66
CA THR A 189 -6.29 -8.89 7.47
C THR A 189 -7.23 -7.74 7.10
N GLN A 190 -7.30 -6.69 7.93
CA GLN A 190 -8.11 -5.50 7.74
C GLN A 190 -7.26 -4.26 7.97
N PHE A 191 -7.67 -3.13 7.41
CA PHE A 191 -7.02 -1.84 7.67
C PHE A 191 -8.01 -0.70 7.58
N LEU A 192 -7.64 0.43 8.18
CA LEU A 192 -8.37 1.68 8.04
C LEU A 192 -7.68 2.57 7.00
N LEU A 193 -8.45 3.30 6.21
CA LEU A 193 -8.00 4.53 5.57
C LEU A 193 -8.42 5.70 6.45
N GLY A 194 -7.45 6.42 7.02
CA GLY A 194 -7.69 7.41 8.05
C GLY A 194 -8.33 6.80 9.29
N SER A 195 -9.22 7.53 9.97
CA SER A 195 -9.89 7.07 11.19
C SER A 195 -11.23 6.36 10.95
N SER A 196 -11.79 6.42 9.73
CA SER A 196 -13.24 6.23 9.56
C SER A 196 -13.65 5.28 8.43
N LEU A 197 -12.71 4.84 7.58
CA LEU A 197 -13.01 3.92 6.49
C LEU A 197 -12.33 2.57 6.71
N LEU A 198 -13.11 1.55 7.09
CA LEU A 198 -12.65 0.18 7.30
C LEU A 198 -12.72 -0.63 6.01
N ILE A 199 -11.59 -1.24 5.65
CA ILE A 199 -11.47 -2.17 4.51
C ILE A 199 -11.35 -3.59 5.05
N SER A 200 -12.31 -4.44 4.67
CA SER A 200 -12.43 -5.83 5.12
C SER A 200 -12.47 -6.79 3.93
N PRO A 201 -11.31 -7.13 3.33
CA PRO A 201 -11.22 -7.87 2.08
C PRO A 201 -11.38 -9.40 2.26
N VAL A 202 -11.83 -10.08 1.20
CA VAL A 202 -11.71 -11.54 1.09
C VAL A 202 -10.30 -11.88 0.63
N LEU A 203 -9.59 -12.73 1.39
CA LEU A 203 -8.16 -13.01 1.20
C LEU A 203 -7.86 -14.51 1.00
N GLU A 204 -8.88 -15.30 0.68
CA GLU A 204 -8.81 -16.75 0.52
C GLU A 204 -9.54 -17.19 -0.75
N GLN A 205 -8.99 -18.21 -1.39
CA GLN A 205 -9.55 -18.78 -2.62
C GLN A 205 -10.91 -19.45 -2.38
N GLY A 206 -11.83 -19.28 -3.33
CA GLY A 206 -13.16 -19.86 -3.35
C GLY A 206 -14.13 -19.27 -2.32
N LYS A 207 -13.72 -18.24 -1.57
CA LYS A 207 -14.57 -17.64 -0.53
C LYS A 207 -15.44 -16.52 -1.09
N THR A 208 -16.68 -16.49 -0.63
CA THR A 208 -17.67 -15.44 -0.91
C THR A 208 -18.06 -14.65 0.32
N GLN A 209 -17.53 -15.01 1.48
CA GLN A 209 -17.78 -14.37 2.78
C GLN A 209 -16.46 -14.21 3.53
N VAL A 210 -16.39 -13.20 4.39
CA VAL A 210 -15.23 -12.94 5.28
C VAL A 210 -15.72 -12.69 6.70
N LYS A 211 -15.01 -13.23 7.68
CA LYS A 211 -15.18 -12.85 9.09
C LYS A 211 -14.32 -11.60 9.35
N ALA A 212 -14.96 -10.48 9.65
CA ALA A 212 -14.29 -9.21 9.93
C ALA A 212 -14.57 -8.75 11.37
N LEU A 213 -13.55 -8.20 12.03
CA LEU A 213 -13.67 -7.51 13.30
C LEU A 213 -14.26 -6.11 13.07
N PHE A 214 -15.32 -5.78 13.78
CA PHE A 214 -15.91 -4.44 13.82
C PHE A 214 -15.72 -3.87 15.22
N PRO A 215 -14.84 -2.87 15.40
CA PRO A 215 -14.70 -2.15 16.68
C PRO A 215 -16.02 -1.49 17.12
N PRO A 216 -16.18 -1.17 18.41
CA PRO A 216 -17.39 -0.54 18.93
C PRO A 216 -17.82 0.70 18.13
N GLY A 217 -19.11 0.77 17.79
CA GLY A 217 -19.68 1.87 17.02
C GLY A 217 -20.65 1.43 15.93
N SER A 218 -21.02 2.37 15.06
CA SER A 218 -21.91 2.15 13.92
C SER A 218 -21.12 2.23 12.62
N TRP A 219 -21.18 1.16 11.83
CA TRP A 219 -20.50 1.01 10.55
C TRP A 219 -21.52 0.95 9.42
N TYR A 220 -21.30 1.75 8.38
CA TYR A 220 -22.17 1.84 7.21
C TYR A 220 -21.41 1.35 5.99
N SER A 221 -22.03 0.49 5.17
CA SER A 221 -21.41 0.03 3.92
C SER A 221 -21.35 1.17 2.92
N LEU A 222 -20.16 1.50 2.38
CA LEU A 222 -20.05 2.51 1.31
C LEU A 222 -20.74 2.12 -0.01
N LEU A 223 -21.06 0.83 -0.19
CA LEU A 223 -21.76 0.32 -1.35
C LEU A 223 -23.29 0.49 -1.22
N ASP A 224 -23.79 0.42 0.01
CA ASP A 224 -25.22 0.50 0.33
C ASP A 224 -25.41 1.00 1.77
N TRP A 225 -25.83 2.25 1.91
CA TRP A 225 -25.96 2.90 3.22
C TRP A 225 -27.10 2.35 4.08
N THR A 226 -27.98 1.51 3.52
CA THR A 226 -29.02 0.82 4.30
C THR A 226 -28.44 -0.35 5.09
N HIS A 227 -27.29 -0.90 4.67
CA HIS A 227 -26.57 -1.92 5.40
C HIS A 227 -25.71 -1.30 6.50
N THR A 228 -26.10 -1.58 7.74
CA THR A 228 -25.43 -1.06 8.93
C THR A 228 -25.08 -2.17 9.91
N ILE A 229 -23.95 -2.02 10.58
CA ILE A 229 -23.50 -2.89 11.67
C ILE A 229 -23.32 -2.02 12.90
N THR A 230 -24.05 -2.33 13.97
CA THR A 230 -23.80 -1.73 15.29
C THR A 230 -23.03 -2.75 16.11
N SER A 231 -21.75 -2.47 16.35
CA SER A 231 -20.87 -3.32 17.16
C SER A 231 -20.74 -2.76 18.56
N LYS A 232 -20.74 -3.65 19.56
CA LYS A 232 -20.47 -3.33 20.97
C LYS A 232 -19.02 -3.63 21.37
N GLY A 233 -18.19 -4.09 20.42
CA GLY A 233 -16.93 -4.78 20.71
C GLY A 233 -17.16 -6.27 20.84
#